data_AF-A0A2V9H1G0-F1
#
_entry.id   AF-A0A2V9H1G0-F1
#
_cell.length_a   1.000
_cell.length_b   1.000
_cell.length_c   1.000
_cell.angle_alpha   90.00
_cell.angle_beta   90.00
_cell.angle_gamma   90.00
#
_symmetry.space_group_name_H-M   'P 1'
#
loop_
_entity.id
_entity.type
_entity.pdbx_description
1 polymer ?
#
loop_
_entity_poly.entity_id
_entity_poly.type
_entity_poly.pdbx_seq_one_letter_code
_entity_poly.pdbx_strand_id
1 'polypeptide(L)'
;MSHRPTISLLLCALLLPAVILLSRQAASSSPPKTASAAKGAAPAQEPDKNTDACALLTRAEIQVVQSEPVEETKPSVQPSGGFVMLQCFYRTTTSAKSVSLALGAPDPAKPSALTPREFWRKQFHPPEPVEEEKHVAGKATKKAEVDREEELRKPRPIDGLGEEAYWVGNRITGALYVLQGDAFLRISIGGGEDESVRIKKAKALAEKALKRVDALPILPAGRNPASAGLGGGSAREQ
;
A
#
# COMPACT_ATOMS: atom_id res chain seq x y z
N MET A 1 46.89 6.32 44.88
CA MET A 1 45.58 6.27 45.57
C MET A 1 45.27 7.68 46.04
N SER A 2 44.47 8.43 45.29
CA SER A 2 44.12 9.82 45.62
C SER A 2 42.61 9.94 45.71
N HIS A 3 42.12 10.09 46.94
CA HIS A 3 40.78 10.59 47.25
C HIS A 3 40.81 12.11 47.24
N ARG A 4 39.82 12.76 46.59
CA ARG A 4 39.32 14.08 46.99
C ARG A 4 37.82 14.23 46.68
N PRO A 5 37.10 15.06 47.46
CA PRO A 5 35.71 14.83 47.85
C PRO A 5 34.69 15.69 47.08
N THR A 6 33.44 15.24 47.14
CA THR A 6 32.21 15.92 46.70
C THR A 6 31.94 17.19 47.49
N ILE A 7 31.75 18.31 46.78
CA ILE A 7 31.32 19.60 47.31
C ILE A 7 29.80 19.70 47.15
N SER A 8 29.11 19.73 48.29
CA SER A 8 27.71 20.13 48.42
C SER A 8 27.66 21.63 48.71
N LEU A 9 26.86 22.39 47.97
CA LEU A 9 26.54 23.78 48.29
C LEU A 9 25.07 24.06 47.95
N LEU A 10 24.30 24.13 49.03
CA LEU A 10 22.92 24.60 49.13
C LEU A 10 22.89 26.13 49.36
N LEU A 11 21.71 26.71 49.10
CA LEU A 11 21.22 28.06 49.44
C LEU A 11 21.49 29.20 48.43
N CYS A 12 20.42 29.70 47.81
CA CYS A 12 19.74 30.88 48.34
C CYS A 12 18.35 31.07 47.69
N ALA A 13 17.36 31.38 48.53
CA ALA A 13 15.98 31.61 48.17
C ALA A 13 15.67 33.11 48.03
N LEU A 14 14.48 33.38 47.48
CA LEU A 14 13.67 34.61 47.50
C LEU A 14 13.77 35.51 46.26
N LEU A 15 12.68 35.57 45.48
CA LEU A 15 11.69 36.68 45.51
C LEU A 15 10.53 36.40 44.51
N LEU A 16 9.29 36.43 45.01
CA LEU A 16 8.01 36.46 44.29
C LEU A 16 7.40 37.86 44.51
N PRO A 17 6.63 38.44 43.57
CA PRO A 17 5.19 38.15 43.56
C PRO A 17 4.43 38.27 42.22
N ALA A 18 3.30 37.52 42.17
CA ALA A 18 1.97 37.86 41.64
C ALA A 18 1.78 38.51 40.26
N VAL A 19 1.24 37.73 39.31
CA VAL A 19 0.14 38.21 38.44
C VAL A 19 -0.95 37.13 38.38
N ILE A 20 -2.14 37.58 38.76
CA ILE A 20 -3.41 36.87 38.83
C ILE A 20 -3.99 36.75 37.42
N LEU A 21 -4.42 35.55 37.02
CA LEU A 21 -5.50 35.39 36.03
C LEU A 21 -6.43 34.27 36.52
N LEU A 22 -7.39 34.70 37.34
CA LEU A 22 -8.67 34.04 37.50
C LEU A 22 -9.47 34.28 36.21
N SER A 23 -9.96 33.22 35.58
CA SER A 23 -11.18 33.30 34.75
C SER A 23 -11.91 31.97 34.84
N ARG A 24 -12.90 31.96 35.76
CA ARG A 24 -13.94 30.96 35.90
C ARG A 24 -14.95 31.08 34.76
N GLN A 25 -15.48 29.92 34.39
CA GLN A 25 -16.62 29.61 33.52
C GLN A 25 -17.67 30.71 33.29
N ALA A 26 -18.12 30.81 32.03
CA ALA A 26 -19.54 30.91 31.74
C ALA A 26 -19.95 29.62 31.00
N ALA A 27 -20.67 28.76 31.70
CA ALA A 27 -21.43 27.67 31.11
C ALA A 27 -22.60 28.30 30.34
N SER A 28 -22.62 28.15 29.02
CA SER A 28 -23.83 28.28 28.22
C SER A 28 -24.36 26.88 27.96
N SER A 29 -25.36 26.49 28.74
CA SER A 29 -26.20 25.34 28.51
C SER A 29 -27.08 25.60 27.29
N SER A 30 -26.73 25.01 26.15
CA SER A 30 -27.64 24.82 25.01
C SER A 30 -27.94 23.33 24.89
N PRO A 31 -29.21 22.88 24.87
CA PRO A 31 -29.53 21.47 24.76
C PRO A 31 -29.17 20.96 23.35
N PRO A 32 -28.55 19.77 23.19
CA PRO A 32 -28.49 19.15 21.87
C PRO A 32 -29.91 18.69 21.50
N LYS A 33 -30.47 19.31 20.45
CA LYS A 33 -31.64 18.78 19.77
C LYS A 33 -31.31 17.37 19.29
N THR A 34 -32.01 16.40 19.85
CA THR A 34 -32.20 15.07 19.29
C THR A 34 -32.79 15.24 17.89
N ALA A 35 -31.95 15.06 16.87
CA ALA A 35 -32.38 14.82 15.50
C ALA A 35 -31.76 13.50 15.07
N SER A 36 -32.56 12.45 15.29
CA SER A 36 -32.47 11.20 14.57
C SER A 36 -32.42 11.52 13.07
N ALA A 37 -31.29 11.21 12.45
CA ALA A 37 -31.21 11.02 11.01
C ALA A 37 -30.35 9.78 10.78
N ALA A 38 -30.98 8.62 10.98
CA ALA A 38 -30.58 7.40 10.32
C ALA A 38 -30.63 7.65 8.81
N LYS A 39 -29.51 8.12 8.24
CA LYS A 39 -29.38 8.34 6.81
C LYS A 39 -28.86 7.05 6.20
N GLY A 40 -29.82 6.25 5.76
CA GLY A 40 -29.76 5.24 4.71
C GLY A 40 -28.46 4.45 4.60
N ALA A 41 -28.49 3.21 5.06
CA ALA A 41 -27.72 2.17 4.42
C ALA A 41 -28.13 2.18 2.93
N ALA A 42 -27.24 2.71 2.08
CA ALA A 42 -27.36 2.53 0.64
C ALA A 42 -27.41 1.02 0.36
N PRO A 43 -28.31 0.54 -0.52
CA PRO A 43 -28.36 -0.87 -0.84
C PRO A 43 -27.00 -1.27 -1.42
N ALA A 44 -26.46 -2.38 -0.90
CA ALA A 44 -25.30 -3.03 -1.48
C ALA A 44 -25.66 -3.40 -2.93
N GLN A 45 -25.18 -2.60 -3.89
CA GLN A 45 -25.18 -3.01 -5.28
C GLN A 45 -24.31 -4.26 -5.36
N GLU A 46 -24.90 -5.35 -5.87
CA GLU A 46 -24.17 -6.54 -6.29
C GLU A 46 -22.97 -6.06 -7.12
N PRO A 47 -21.73 -6.34 -6.68
CA PRO A 47 -20.58 -5.81 -7.36
C PRO A 47 -20.52 -6.44 -8.74
N ASP A 48 -20.51 -5.58 -9.75
CA ASP A 48 -20.32 -5.97 -11.14
C ASP A 48 -19.04 -6.81 -11.22
N LYS A 49 -19.13 -8.02 -11.79
CA LYS A 49 -18.07 -9.04 -11.68
C LYS A 49 -16.73 -8.59 -12.27
N ASN A 50 -16.75 -7.52 -13.07
CA ASN A 50 -15.57 -6.95 -13.73
C ASN A 50 -14.86 -5.86 -12.89
N THR A 51 -15.39 -5.51 -11.72
CA THR A 51 -14.95 -4.32 -10.95
C THR A 51 -14.75 -4.62 -9.46
N ASP A 52 -14.89 -5.89 -9.05
CA ASP A 52 -14.85 -6.29 -7.65
C ASP A 52 -13.45 -6.70 -7.18
N ALA A 53 -12.69 -5.75 -6.64
CA ALA A 53 -11.40 -6.07 -6.01
C ALA A 53 -11.54 -7.03 -4.81
N CYS A 54 -12.71 -7.14 -4.18
CA CYS A 54 -12.95 -8.08 -3.08
C CYS A 54 -13.08 -9.53 -3.57
N ALA A 55 -13.32 -9.76 -4.86
CA ALA A 55 -13.36 -11.10 -5.43
C ALA A 55 -11.96 -11.70 -5.68
N LEU A 56 -10.91 -10.86 -5.66
CA LEU A 56 -9.53 -11.30 -5.93
C LEU A 56 -8.93 -12.15 -4.83
N LEU A 57 -9.44 -12.06 -3.60
CA LEU A 57 -9.04 -12.91 -2.48
C LEU A 57 -10.27 -13.39 -1.71
N THR A 58 -10.26 -14.65 -1.34
CA THR A 58 -11.29 -15.20 -0.45
C THR A 58 -10.94 -14.96 1.01
N ARG A 59 -11.97 -14.89 1.86
CA ARG A 59 -11.82 -14.81 3.31
C ARG A 59 -11.01 -15.99 3.87
N ALA A 60 -11.19 -17.18 3.31
CA ALA A 60 -10.46 -18.38 3.72
C ALA A 60 -8.97 -18.32 3.37
N GLU A 61 -8.61 -17.84 2.18
CA GLU A 61 -7.20 -17.63 1.80
C GLU A 61 -6.52 -16.63 2.74
N ILE A 62 -7.20 -15.53 3.09
CA ILE A 62 -6.68 -14.55 4.05
C ILE A 62 -6.57 -15.15 5.45
N GLN A 63 -7.56 -15.93 5.90
CA GLN A 63 -7.53 -16.57 7.20
C GLN A 63 -6.36 -17.55 7.33
N VAL A 64 -6.06 -18.32 6.28
CA VAL A 64 -4.89 -19.21 6.25
C VAL A 64 -3.58 -18.43 6.34
N VAL A 65 -3.49 -17.25 5.70
CA VAL A 65 -2.26 -16.44 5.68
C VAL A 65 -2.07 -15.60 6.95
N GLN A 66 -3.13 -14.99 7.47
CA GLN A 66 -3.09 -14.10 8.64
C GLN A 66 -3.34 -14.84 9.97
N SER A 67 -3.78 -16.09 9.93
CA SER A 67 -4.25 -16.85 11.09
C SER A 67 -5.38 -16.12 11.85
N GLU A 68 -6.16 -15.30 11.14
CA GLU A 68 -7.24 -14.47 11.68
C GLU A 68 -8.42 -14.48 10.71
N PRO A 69 -9.66 -14.66 11.19
CA PRO A 69 -10.81 -14.63 10.31
C PRO A 69 -11.04 -13.20 9.78
N VAL A 70 -11.56 -13.09 8.56
CA VAL A 70 -12.03 -11.84 7.98
C VAL A 70 -13.48 -11.61 8.38
N GLU A 71 -13.73 -10.58 9.17
CA GLU A 71 -15.06 -10.21 9.63
C GLU A 71 -15.81 -9.38 8.58
N GLU A 72 -15.09 -8.50 7.88
CA GLU A 72 -15.70 -7.54 6.95
C GLU A 72 -14.83 -7.30 5.74
N THR A 73 -15.46 -7.01 4.60
CA THR A 73 -14.82 -6.61 3.36
C THR A 73 -15.40 -5.28 2.91
N LYS A 74 -14.56 -4.27 2.68
CA LYS A 74 -14.97 -2.94 2.24
C LYS A 74 -14.38 -2.65 0.86
N PRO A 75 -15.18 -2.73 -0.21
CA PRO A 75 -14.74 -2.30 -1.52
C PRO A 75 -14.69 -0.77 -1.59
N SER A 76 -13.76 -0.23 -2.38
CA SER A 76 -13.76 1.17 -2.78
C SER A 76 -13.13 1.33 -4.16
N VAL A 77 -13.47 2.43 -4.84
CA VAL A 77 -12.92 2.76 -6.16
C VAL A 77 -12.33 4.16 -6.09
N GLN A 78 -11.09 4.30 -6.55
CA GLN A 78 -10.41 5.58 -6.64
C GLN A 78 -9.97 5.83 -8.09
N PRO A 79 -10.43 6.91 -8.74
CA PRO A 79 -9.87 7.34 -10.01
C PRO A 79 -8.39 7.69 -9.84
N SER A 80 -7.52 7.29 -10.77
CA SER A 80 -6.07 7.53 -10.70
C SER A 80 -5.52 8.13 -12.00
N GLY A 81 -6.01 9.33 -12.35
CA GLY A 81 -5.53 10.16 -13.47
C GLY A 81 -5.74 9.63 -14.89
N GLY A 82 -5.84 8.31 -15.05
CA GLY A 82 -5.94 7.62 -16.33
C GLY A 82 -6.25 6.13 -16.29
N PHE A 83 -6.33 5.58 -15.09
CA PHE A 83 -6.76 4.22 -14.80
C PHE A 83 -7.56 4.25 -13.48
N VAL A 84 -8.21 3.14 -13.14
CA VAL A 84 -8.95 3.00 -11.87
C VAL A 84 -8.17 2.16 -10.87
N MET A 85 -8.21 2.57 -9.62
CA MET A 85 -7.76 1.78 -8.49
C MET A 85 -8.98 1.17 -7.80
N LEU A 86 -9.23 -0.11 -8.07
CA LEU A 86 -10.23 -0.92 -7.40
C LEU A 86 -9.61 -1.47 -6.13
N GLN A 87 -10.19 -1.18 -4.97
CA GLN A 87 -9.60 -1.55 -3.68
C GLN A 87 -10.56 -2.42 -2.90
N CYS A 88 -9.99 -3.31 -2.09
CA CYS A 88 -10.73 -4.02 -1.05
C CYS A 88 -9.92 -4.03 0.25
N PHE A 89 -10.55 -3.56 1.32
CA PHE A 89 -10.05 -3.70 2.67
C PHE A 89 -10.71 -4.89 3.36
N TYR A 90 -9.91 -5.86 3.78
CA TYR A 90 -10.34 -7.05 4.50
C TYR A 90 -10.03 -6.86 5.99
N ARG A 91 -11.06 -6.52 6.75
CA ARG A 91 -10.95 -6.32 8.19
C ARG A 91 -10.92 -7.67 8.89
N THR A 92 -9.84 -7.96 9.60
CA THR A 92 -9.73 -9.14 10.46
C THR A 92 -10.21 -8.82 11.89
N THR A 93 -10.35 -9.84 12.73
CA THR A 93 -10.72 -9.65 14.14
C THR A 93 -9.76 -8.71 14.86
N THR A 94 -8.46 -8.93 14.68
CA THR A 94 -7.47 -7.95 15.09
C THR A 94 -7.28 -6.89 14.01
N SER A 95 -7.86 -5.70 14.17
CA SER A 95 -7.81 -4.61 13.17
C SER A 95 -6.39 -4.35 12.61
N ALA A 96 -5.36 -4.38 13.46
CA ALA A 96 -3.97 -4.18 13.04
C ALA A 96 -3.44 -5.26 12.08
N LYS A 97 -4.07 -6.43 12.00
CA LYS A 97 -3.75 -7.54 11.08
C LYS A 97 -4.65 -7.53 9.84
N SER A 98 -5.30 -6.43 9.52
CA SER A 98 -6.14 -6.35 8.31
C SER A 98 -5.28 -6.36 7.05
N VAL A 99 -5.90 -6.72 5.92
CA VAL A 99 -5.25 -6.76 4.61
C VAL A 99 -5.88 -5.71 3.71
N SER A 100 -5.04 -4.96 3.00
CA SER A 100 -5.51 -4.05 1.94
C SER A 100 -5.01 -4.55 0.59
N LEU A 101 -5.93 -4.78 -0.34
CA LEU A 101 -5.63 -5.11 -1.72
C LEU A 101 -6.10 -3.97 -2.62
N ALA A 102 -5.32 -3.62 -3.63
CA ALA A 102 -5.76 -2.80 -4.74
C ALA A 102 -5.36 -3.42 -6.08
N LEU A 103 -6.22 -3.23 -7.08
CA LEU A 103 -5.99 -3.53 -8.48
C LEU A 103 -6.01 -2.22 -9.26
N GLY A 104 -4.88 -1.83 -9.82
CA GLY A 104 -4.79 -0.79 -10.84
C GLY A 104 -5.12 -1.41 -12.18
N ALA A 105 -6.24 -1.02 -12.78
CA ALA A 105 -6.73 -1.56 -14.05
C ALA A 105 -7.12 -0.42 -15.01
N PRO A 106 -7.05 -0.64 -16.33
CA PRO A 106 -7.50 0.36 -17.30
C PRO A 106 -8.94 0.81 -17.00
N ASP A 107 -9.21 2.10 -17.17
CA ASP A 107 -10.57 2.62 -17.05
C ASP A 107 -11.23 2.57 -18.45
N PRO A 108 -12.16 1.64 -18.72
CA PRO A 108 -12.81 1.57 -20.02
C PRO A 108 -13.70 2.78 -20.31
N ALA A 109 -14.16 3.49 -19.26
CA ALA A 109 -14.96 4.70 -19.41
C ALA A 109 -14.10 5.93 -19.71
N LYS A 110 -12.80 5.89 -19.41
CA LYS A 110 -11.85 6.99 -19.63
C LYS A 110 -10.52 6.48 -20.17
N PRO A 111 -10.47 6.07 -21.45
CA PRO A 111 -9.21 5.75 -22.10
C PRO A 111 -8.27 6.95 -22.01
N SER A 112 -7.04 6.74 -21.56
CA SER A 112 -6.06 7.81 -21.37
C SER A 112 -4.64 7.33 -21.65
N ALA A 113 -3.71 8.28 -21.82
CA ALA A 113 -2.30 7.98 -21.94
C ALA A 113 -1.65 7.50 -20.61
N LEU A 114 -2.24 7.81 -19.45
CA LEU A 114 -1.73 7.35 -18.16
C LEU A 114 -2.32 5.97 -17.83
N THR A 115 -1.83 4.95 -18.53
CA THR A 115 -2.21 3.55 -18.31
C THR A 115 -1.58 2.99 -17.03
N PRO A 116 -2.05 1.84 -16.52
CA PRO A 116 -1.39 1.16 -15.40
C PRO A 116 0.09 0.86 -15.66
N ARG A 117 0.47 0.50 -16.90
CA ARG A 117 1.87 0.30 -17.30
C ARG A 117 2.68 1.58 -17.28
N GLU A 118 2.10 2.70 -17.71
CA GLU A 118 2.79 3.99 -17.69
C GLU A 118 2.99 4.50 -16.25
N PHE A 119 2.02 4.25 -15.37
CA PHE A 119 2.20 4.45 -13.93
C PHE A 119 3.33 3.56 -13.38
N TRP A 120 3.32 2.26 -13.70
CA TRP A 120 4.34 1.32 -13.26
C TRP A 120 5.75 1.76 -13.67
N ARG A 121 5.94 2.10 -14.95
CA ARG A 121 7.21 2.59 -15.50
C ARG A 121 7.70 3.81 -14.73
N LYS A 122 6.85 4.81 -14.50
CA LYS A 122 7.24 6.03 -13.75
C LYS A 122 7.61 5.72 -12.30
N GLN A 123 6.96 4.74 -11.68
CA GLN A 123 7.15 4.39 -10.28
C GLN A 123 8.40 3.55 -10.02
N PHE A 124 8.70 2.59 -10.91
CA PHE A 124 9.73 1.57 -10.70
C PHE A 124 10.92 1.68 -11.65
N HIS A 125 10.76 2.42 -12.75
CA HIS A 125 11.78 2.68 -13.77
C HIS A 125 11.83 4.18 -14.10
N PRO A 126 11.96 5.08 -13.11
CA PRO A 126 12.06 6.50 -13.38
C PRO A 126 13.32 6.76 -14.23
N PRO A 127 13.30 7.72 -15.17
CA PRO A 127 14.51 8.12 -15.87
C PRO A 127 15.56 8.57 -14.85
N GLU A 128 16.82 8.21 -15.10
CA GLU A 128 17.96 8.60 -14.24
C GLU A 128 17.94 10.12 -14.00
N PRO A 129 18.04 10.57 -12.74
CA PRO A 129 18.09 12.00 -12.45
C PRO A 129 19.35 12.60 -13.07
N VAL A 130 19.17 13.70 -13.81
CA VAL A 130 20.28 14.54 -14.26
C VAL A 130 20.96 15.08 -13.00
N GLU A 131 22.26 14.83 -12.86
CA GLU A 131 23.03 15.18 -11.65
C GLU A 131 22.98 16.70 -11.41
N GLU A 132 22.12 17.16 -10.50
CA GLU A 132 22.23 18.51 -9.94
C GLU A 132 23.26 18.49 -8.79
N GLU A 133 24.32 19.27 -8.98
CA GLU A 133 25.52 19.31 -8.14
C GLU A 133 25.22 19.58 -6.65
N LYS A 134 25.74 18.69 -5.81
CA LYS A 134 25.70 18.76 -4.35
C LYS A 134 26.55 19.92 -3.81
N HIS A 135 25.96 20.95 -3.21
CA HIS A 135 26.68 21.75 -2.21
C HIS A 135 25.76 22.32 -1.13
N VAL A 136 25.84 21.81 0.11
CA VAL A 136 26.17 22.59 1.32
C VAL A 136 26.72 21.62 2.38
N ALA A 137 28.00 21.79 2.74
CA ALA A 137 28.62 21.11 3.87
C ALA A 137 28.09 21.69 5.20
N GLY A 138 27.51 20.86 6.07
CA GLY A 138 27.10 21.31 7.41
C GLY A 138 26.00 20.52 8.14
N LYS A 139 25.41 19.47 7.55
CA LYS A 139 24.34 18.65 8.18
C LYS A 139 24.58 17.14 8.03
N ALA A 140 25.76 16.66 8.42
CA ALA A 140 26.17 15.26 8.22
C ALA A 140 25.22 14.22 8.85
N THR A 141 24.61 14.52 10.01
CA THR A 141 23.70 13.58 10.72
C THR A 141 22.30 13.53 10.11
N LYS A 142 21.69 14.69 9.82
CA LYS A 142 20.36 14.75 9.18
C LYS A 142 20.39 14.22 7.75
N LYS A 143 21.49 14.44 7.03
CA LYS A 143 21.65 13.92 5.67
C LYS A 143 21.77 12.39 5.67
N ALA A 144 22.53 11.80 6.59
CA ALA A 144 22.65 10.34 6.69
C ALA A 144 21.33 9.65 7.11
N GLU A 145 20.53 10.29 7.96
CA GLU A 145 19.20 9.78 8.35
C GLU A 145 18.19 9.85 7.20
N VAL A 146 18.16 10.97 6.47
CA VAL A 146 17.32 11.14 5.27
C VAL A 146 17.74 10.18 4.16
N ASP A 147 19.03 10.09 3.85
CA ASP A 147 19.56 9.18 2.83
C ASP A 147 19.18 7.72 3.19
N ARG A 148 19.29 7.32 4.47
CA ARG A 148 18.90 5.97 4.93
C ARG A 148 17.40 5.72 4.87
N GLU A 149 16.57 6.72 5.18
CA GLU A 149 15.12 6.60 5.07
C GLU A 149 14.66 6.52 3.62
N GLU A 150 15.31 7.25 2.72
CA GLU A 150 15.08 7.22 1.28
C GLU A 150 15.51 5.87 0.68
N GLU A 151 16.66 5.34 1.08
CA GLU A 151 17.10 3.99 0.72
C GLU A 151 16.08 2.90 1.14
N LEU A 152 15.50 3.03 2.34
CA LEU A 152 14.48 2.10 2.82
C LEU A 152 13.16 2.18 2.04
N ARG A 153 12.92 3.27 1.31
CA ARG A 153 11.74 3.46 0.45
C ARG A 153 11.98 3.03 -1.00
N LYS A 154 13.23 2.79 -1.39
CA LYS A 154 13.55 2.28 -2.74
C LYS A 154 12.81 0.95 -2.98
N PRO A 155 12.14 0.79 -4.13
CA PRO A 155 11.52 -0.47 -4.50
C PRO A 155 12.54 -1.61 -4.51
N ARG A 156 12.24 -2.70 -3.82
CA ARG A 156 13.08 -3.90 -3.78
C ARG A 156 12.47 -4.98 -4.68
N PRO A 157 13.21 -5.50 -5.67
CA PRO A 157 12.65 -6.50 -6.59
C PRO A 157 12.27 -7.79 -5.84
N ILE A 158 11.19 -8.42 -6.29
CA ILE A 158 10.67 -9.68 -5.76
C ILE A 158 10.49 -10.66 -6.91
N ASP A 159 11.28 -11.73 -6.92
CA ASP A 159 11.23 -12.71 -8.01
C ASP A 159 10.01 -13.64 -7.93
N GLY A 160 9.60 -14.15 -9.09
CA GLY A 160 8.63 -15.24 -9.24
C GLY A 160 7.16 -14.82 -9.11
N LEU A 161 6.84 -13.54 -9.27
CA LEU A 161 5.47 -13.02 -9.26
C LEU A 161 5.24 -12.07 -10.42
N GLY A 162 4.16 -12.33 -11.17
CA GLY A 162 3.77 -11.51 -12.32
C GLY A 162 4.87 -11.40 -13.38
N GLU A 163 4.81 -10.34 -14.17
CA GLU A 163 5.90 -9.92 -15.08
C GLU A 163 7.04 -9.27 -14.29
N GLU A 164 6.68 -8.41 -13.34
CA GLU A 164 7.60 -7.73 -12.44
C GLU A 164 6.94 -7.56 -11.07
N ALA A 165 7.72 -7.59 -9.99
CA ALA A 165 7.21 -7.30 -8.67
C ALA A 165 8.23 -6.58 -7.80
N TYR A 166 7.73 -5.69 -6.95
CA TYR A 166 8.53 -4.90 -6.03
C TYR A 166 7.88 -4.83 -4.66
N TRP A 167 8.71 -4.91 -3.62
CA TRP A 167 8.31 -4.50 -2.29
C TRP A 167 8.70 -3.04 -2.06
N VAL A 168 7.73 -2.21 -1.68
CA VAL A 168 7.93 -0.79 -1.38
C VAL A 168 7.62 -0.55 0.08
N GLY A 169 8.54 0.11 0.79
CA GLY A 169 8.39 0.48 2.19
C GLY A 169 9.44 -0.12 3.11
N ASN A 170 9.27 0.11 4.40
CA ASN A 170 10.20 -0.22 5.47
C ASN A 170 9.69 -1.36 6.37
N ARG A 171 10.45 -1.62 7.45
CA ARG A 171 10.18 -2.69 8.41
C ARG A 171 8.83 -2.59 9.12
N ILE A 172 8.19 -1.43 9.15
CA ILE A 172 6.91 -1.21 9.84
C ILE A 172 5.77 -1.06 8.83
N THR A 173 6.02 -0.38 7.71
CA THR A 173 5.01 -0.11 6.69
C THR A 173 5.51 -0.56 5.32
N GLY A 174 4.71 -1.34 4.59
CA GLY A 174 5.10 -1.75 3.25
C GLY A 174 3.97 -2.38 2.45
N ALA A 175 4.19 -2.47 1.15
CA ALA A 175 3.28 -3.12 0.22
C ALA A 175 4.05 -3.85 -0.87
N LEU A 176 3.52 -5.00 -1.26
CA LEU A 176 3.94 -5.70 -2.45
C LEU A 176 3.18 -5.14 -3.65
N TYR A 177 3.91 -4.75 -4.69
CA TYR A 177 3.39 -4.36 -5.99
C TYR A 177 3.73 -5.45 -7.00
N VAL A 178 2.78 -5.84 -7.85
CA VAL A 178 2.97 -6.88 -8.87
C VAL A 178 2.33 -6.45 -10.18
N LEU A 179 3.11 -6.38 -11.25
CA LEU A 179 2.64 -6.10 -12.61
C LEU A 179 2.20 -7.39 -13.30
N GLN A 180 1.05 -7.36 -13.97
CA GLN A 180 0.55 -8.48 -14.77
C GLN A 180 -0.30 -7.94 -15.92
N GLY A 181 0.17 -8.10 -17.16
CA GLY A 181 -0.51 -7.54 -18.32
C GLY A 181 -0.67 -6.02 -18.19
N ASP A 182 -1.85 -5.51 -18.53
CA ASP A 182 -2.17 -4.08 -18.42
C ASP A 182 -2.74 -3.69 -17.06
N ALA A 183 -2.47 -4.47 -16.02
CA ALA A 183 -2.90 -4.21 -14.66
C ALA A 183 -1.76 -4.42 -13.64
N PHE A 184 -1.93 -3.91 -12.43
CA PHE A 184 -1.03 -4.22 -11.32
C PHE A 184 -1.79 -4.40 -10.01
N LEU A 185 -1.27 -5.26 -9.15
CA LEU A 185 -1.73 -5.45 -7.78
C LEU A 185 -0.89 -4.63 -6.81
N ARG A 186 -1.51 -4.17 -5.73
CA ARG A 186 -0.86 -3.65 -4.53
C ARG A 186 -1.44 -4.33 -3.30
N ILE A 187 -0.62 -5.02 -2.52
CA ILE A 187 -1.05 -5.78 -1.34
C ILE A 187 -0.27 -5.30 -0.11
N SER A 188 -0.98 -4.83 0.91
CA SER A 188 -0.43 -4.48 2.21
C SER A 188 -0.94 -5.44 3.28
N ILE A 189 -0.02 -5.94 4.11
CA ILE A 189 -0.31 -6.83 5.23
C ILE A 189 -0.11 -6.05 6.53
N GLY A 190 -1.18 -5.94 7.32
CA GLY A 190 -1.09 -5.43 8.68
C GLY A 190 -0.51 -6.48 9.65
N GLY A 191 0.09 -6.01 10.73
CA GLY A 191 0.62 -6.83 11.82
C GLY A 191 1.97 -6.31 12.31
N GLY A 192 2.39 -6.77 13.48
CA GLY A 192 3.71 -6.44 14.06
C GLY A 192 4.82 -7.40 13.66
N GLU A 193 4.60 -8.27 12.68
CA GLU A 193 5.56 -9.28 12.24
C GLU A 193 6.71 -8.65 11.46
N ASP A 194 7.85 -9.34 11.42
CA ASP A 194 9.01 -8.93 10.64
C ASP A 194 8.68 -8.76 9.15
N GLU A 195 9.42 -7.87 8.48
CA GLU A 195 9.22 -7.57 7.07
C GLU A 195 9.29 -8.82 6.18
N SER A 196 10.25 -9.72 6.43
CA SER A 196 10.40 -10.94 5.65
C SER A 196 9.17 -11.86 5.75
N VAL A 197 8.51 -11.88 6.91
CA VAL A 197 7.25 -12.61 7.12
C VAL A 197 6.12 -11.94 6.37
N ARG A 198 5.99 -10.62 6.47
CA ARG A 198 4.97 -9.86 5.72
C ARG A 198 5.13 -9.99 4.21
N ILE A 199 6.36 -9.96 3.70
CA ILE A 199 6.66 -10.22 2.28
C ILE A 199 6.17 -11.61 1.90
N LYS A 200 6.55 -12.67 2.64
CA LYS A 200 6.10 -14.04 2.35
C LYS A 200 4.57 -14.16 2.31
N LYS A 201 3.87 -13.56 3.28
CA LYS A 201 2.41 -13.52 3.32
C LYS A 201 1.81 -12.76 2.13
N ALA A 202 2.36 -11.59 1.81
CA ALA A 202 1.93 -10.81 0.66
C ALA A 202 2.14 -11.57 -0.65
N LYS A 203 3.27 -12.27 -0.82
CA LYS A 203 3.53 -13.14 -1.98
C LYS A 203 2.48 -14.25 -2.10
N ALA A 204 2.20 -14.94 -0.99
CA ALA A 204 1.19 -16.00 -0.97
C ALA A 204 -0.20 -15.50 -1.39
N LEU A 205 -0.60 -14.30 -0.94
CA LEU A 205 -1.85 -13.69 -1.40
C LEU A 205 -1.78 -13.24 -2.86
N ALA A 206 -0.66 -12.68 -3.31
CA ALA A 206 -0.47 -12.28 -4.71
C ALA A 206 -0.66 -13.47 -5.66
N GLU A 207 -0.09 -14.63 -5.36
CA GLU A 207 -0.27 -15.85 -6.16
C GLU A 207 -1.74 -16.27 -6.28
N LYS A 208 -2.55 -16.08 -5.23
CA LYS A 208 -3.99 -16.35 -5.27
C LYS A 208 -4.75 -15.32 -6.08
N ALA A 209 -4.39 -14.04 -5.94
CA ALA A 209 -5.02 -12.95 -6.66
C ALA A 209 -4.72 -12.99 -8.17
N LEU A 210 -3.47 -13.27 -8.55
CA LEU A 210 -3.03 -13.33 -9.95
C LEU A 210 -3.82 -14.37 -10.77
N LYS A 211 -4.13 -15.53 -10.19
CA LYS A 211 -4.99 -16.55 -10.84
C LYS A 211 -6.36 -16.01 -11.25
N ARG A 212 -6.86 -14.99 -10.54
CA ARG A 212 -8.15 -14.35 -10.82
C ARG A 212 -7.97 -13.14 -11.74
N VAL A 213 -6.86 -12.40 -11.63
CA VAL A 213 -6.51 -11.32 -12.56
C VAL A 213 -6.35 -11.85 -13.99
N ASP A 214 -5.64 -12.96 -14.18
CA ASP A 214 -5.47 -13.59 -15.50
C ASP A 214 -6.80 -14.08 -16.11
N ALA A 215 -7.81 -14.31 -15.27
CA ALA A 215 -9.15 -14.73 -15.68
C ALA A 215 -10.11 -13.55 -15.92
N LEU A 216 -9.73 -12.32 -15.57
CA LEU A 216 -10.58 -11.15 -15.81
C LEU A 216 -10.56 -10.77 -17.29
N PRO A 217 -11.71 -10.44 -17.90
CA PRO A 217 -11.81 -9.97 -19.29
C PRO A 217 -11.31 -8.53 -19.47
N ILE A 218 -10.35 -8.10 -18.64
CA ILE A 218 -9.73 -6.77 -18.65
C ILE A 218 -8.48 -6.76 -19.54
N LEU A 219 -7.97 -7.93 -19.93
CA LEU A 219 -6.81 -8.07 -20.80
C LEU A 219 -7.29 -8.28 -22.25
N PRO A 220 -6.96 -7.41 -23.22
CA PRO A 220 -7.04 -7.82 -24.61
C PRO A 220 -6.14 -9.05 -24.76
N ALA A 221 -6.68 -10.13 -25.34
CA ALA A 221 -5.99 -11.40 -25.52
C ALA A 221 -4.75 -11.23 -26.40
N GLY A 222 -3.65 -10.78 -25.80
CA GLY A 222 -2.32 -10.69 -26.41
C GLY A 222 -1.56 -12.00 -26.25
N ARG A 223 -2.21 -13.14 -26.47
CA ARG A 223 -1.54 -14.44 -26.59
C ARG A 223 -1.81 -14.93 -28.01
N ASN A 224 -0.98 -14.49 -28.95
CA ASN A 224 -0.94 -15.06 -30.30
C ASN A 224 -0.47 -16.52 -30.17
N PRO A 225 -1.30 -17.54 -30.48
CA PRO A 225 -0.83 -18.93 -30.52
C PRO A 225 -0.06 -19.23 -31.82
N ALA A 226 0.16 -18.25 -32.70
CA ALA A 226 0.80 -18.44 -34.00
C ALA A 226 2.33 -18.21 -33.93
N SER A 227 3.06 -19.08 -33.25
CA SER A 227 4.50 -19.29 -33.58
C SER A 227 5.01 -20.71 -33.33
N ALA A 228 4.17 -21.64 -32.87
CA ALA A 228 4.50 -23.05 -32.81
C ALA A 228 3.96 -23.77 -34.06
N GLY A 229 4.82 -24.01 -35.05
CA GLY A 229 4.57 -25.04 -36.06
C GLY A 229 4.62 -24.60 -37.51
N LEU A 230 5.73 -24.03 -37.98
CA LEU A 230 6.17 -24.23 -39.37
C LEU A 230 7.45 -25.05 -39.35
N GLY A 231 7.26 -26.36 -39.20
CA GLY A 231 8.35 -27.33 -39.12
C GLY A 231 7.89 -28.71 -39.55
N GLY A 232 8.02 -28.99 -40.85
CA GLY A 232 8.17 -30.34 -41.37
C GLY A 232 6.96 -30.94 -42.08
N GLY A 233 7.18 -31.45 -43.31
CA GLY A 233 6.38 -32.57 -43.82
C GLY A 233 6.02 -32.56 -45.31
N SER A 234 7.02 -32.82 -46.17
CA SER A 234 6.94 -33.76 -47.30
C SER A 234 5.66 -33.83 -48.16
N ALA A 235 5.75 -33.33 -49.39
CA ALA A 235 4.98 -33.87 -50.52
C ALA A 235 5.97 -34.29 -51.62
N ARG A 236 6.10 -35.60 -51.77
CA ARG A 236 6.80 -36.31 -52.84
C ARG A 236 5.69 -36.92 -53.68
N GLU A 237 5.40 -36.35 -54.84
CA GLU A 237 4.64 -37.03 -55.89
C GLU A 237 5.05 -36.46 -57.25
N GLN A 238 5.91 -37.21 -57.92
CA GLN A 238 6.04 -37.43 -59.36
C GLN A 238 7.16 -38.44 -59.61
#